data_AF-A0A9P6CLC8-F1
#
_entry.id   AF-A0A9P6CLC8-F1
#
_cell.length_a   1.000
_cell.length_b   1.000
_cell.length_c   1.000
_cell.angle_alpha   90.00
_cell.angle_beta   90.00
_cell.angle_gamma   90.00
#
_symmetry.space_group_name_H-M   'P 1'
#
loop_
_entity.id
_entity.type
_entity.pdbx_description
1 polymer ?
#
loop_
_entity_poly.entity_id
_entity_poly.type
_entity_poly.pdbx_seq_one_letter_code
_entity_poly.pdbx_strand_id
1 'polypeptide(L)'
;SQSLITKPRPVEIAQWMKNARKLNRPPKIPKPADFILSWRQWWVAMQPECRSNGTSWPLSHDLPDDGVDWTTLSYSGPNGFFLVVLSLGWW
;
A
#
# COMPACT_ATOMS: atom_id res chain seq x y z
N SER A 1 -5.03 15.45 8.75
CA SER A 1 -4.13 14.91 7.72
C SER A 1 -4.78 13.67 7.13
N GLN A 2 -4.95 13.60 5.81
CA GLN A 2 -5.45 12.39 5.15
C GLN A 2 -4.36 11.31 5.13
N SER A 3 -4.75 10.04 5.13
CA SER A 3 -3.82 8.90 5.19
C SER A 3 -4.37 7.73 4.41
N LEU A 4 -3.48 6.92 3.83
CA LEU A 4 -3.86 5.67 3.18
C LEU A 4 -4.60 4.74 4.16
N ILE A 5 -5.45 3.87 3.59
CA ILE A 5 -6.15 2.81 4.31
C ILE A 5 -5.18 2.04 5.21
N THR A 6 -5.62 1.71 6.43
CA THR A 6 -4.78 1.09 7.48
C THR A 6 -4.99 -0.42 7.61
N LYS A 7 -6.07 -0.97 7.06
CA LYS A 7 -6.35 -2.41 7.01
C LYS A 7 -6.62 -2.79 5.56
N PRO A 8 -5.92 -3.77 4.95
CA PRO A 8 -5.09 -4.82 5.57
C PRO A 8 -3.56 -4.50 5.53
N ARG A 9 -3.11 -3.35 6.03
CA ARG A 9 -1.68 -2.98 6.01
C ARG A 9 -0.81 -4.04 6.70
N PRO A 10 0.34 -4.43 6.12
CA PRO A 10 1.34 -5.26 6.78
C PRO A 10 1.71 -4.73 8.18
N VAL A 11 1.81 -5.65 9.15
CA VAL A 11 2.11 -5.30 10.55
C VAL A 11 3.49 -4.68 10.69
N GLU A 12 4.44 -5.08 9.85
CA GLU A 12 5.81 -4.56 9.78
C GLU A 12 5.81 -3.07 9.45
N ILE A 13 4.97 -2.63 8.50
CA ILE A 13 4.80 -1.20 8.18
C ILE A 13 4.22 -0.48 9.41
N ALA A 14 3.18 -1.03 10.03
CA ALA A 14 2.55 -0.41 11.20
C ALA A 14 3.52 -0.27 12.39
N GLN A 15 4.34 -1.29 12.65
CA GLN A 15 5.37 -1.27 13.69
C GLN A 15 6.49 -0.29 13.37
N TRP A 16 6.98 -0.25 12.13
CA TRP A 16 7.98 0.72 11.71
C TRP A 16 7.49 2.16 11.85
N MET A 17 6.22 2.42 11.51
CA MET A 17 5.58 3.73 11.69
C MET A 17 5.49 4.12 13.17
N LYS A 18 5.14 3.18 14.06
CA LYS A 18 5.15 3.40 15.52
C LYS A 18 6.56 3.69 16.05
N ASN A 19 7.59 3.12 15.43
CA ASN A 19 9.00 3.29 15.79
C ASN A 19 9.65 4.51 15.12
N ALA A 20 8.90 5.62 14.99
CA ALA A 20 9.35 6.91 14.48
C ALA A 20 9.81 6.93 13.01
N ARG A 21 9.44 5.94 12.18
CA ARG A 21 9.66 5.97 10.72
C ARG A 21 11.13 6.20 10.31
N LYS A 22 12.07 5.57 11.02
CA LYS A 22 13.51 5.74 10.75
C LYS A 22 13.87 5.16 9.37
N LEU A 23 14.17 6.02 8.39
CA LEU A 23 14.47 5.61 7.01
C LEU A 23 15.74 4.76 6.89
N ASN A 24 16.74 5.02 7.74
CA ASN A 24 17.97 4.23 7.82
C ASN A 24 17.82 2.90 8.59
N ARG A 25 16.61 2.58 9.05
CA ARG A 25 16.30 1.37 9.82
C ARG A 25 14.97 0.78 9.37
N PRO A 26 14.93 0.08 8.22
CA PRO A 26 13.73 -0.63 7.78
C PRO A 26 13.29 -1.69 8.80
N PRO A 27 12.02 -2.11 8.82
CA PRO A 27 11.57 -3.17 9.69
C PRO A 27 12.24 -4.50 9.33
N LYS A 28 12.34 -5.40 10.32
CA LYS A 28 12.67 -6.80 10.05
C LYS A 28 11.45 -7.48 9.44
N ILE A 29 11.65 -8.19 8.32
CA ILE A 29 10.62 -8.98 7.64
C ILE A 29 11.01 -10.46 7.77
N PRO A 30 10.63 -11.15 8.87
CA PRO A 30 11.05 -12.53 9.10
C PRO A 30 10.35 -13.54 8.17
N LYS A 31 9.18 -13.18 7.64
CA LYS A 31 8.39 -14.00 6.72
C LYS A 31 8.06 -13.21 5.45
N PRO A 32 8.98 -13.15 4.48
CA PRO A 32 8.79 -12.34 3.28
C PRO A 32 7.55 -12.72 2.46
N ALA A 33 7.20 -14.01 2.42
CA ALA A 33 5.99 -14.50 1.75
C ALA A 33 4.70 -13.93 2.37
N ASP A 34 4.60 -13.93 3.70
CA ASP A 34 3.43 -13.40 4.41
C ASP A 34 3.34 -11.87 4.26
N PHE A 35 4.50 -11.20 4.26
CA PHE A 35 4.59 -9.76 4.02
C PHE A 35 4.07 -9.41 2.62
N ILE A 36 4.55 -10.07 1.55
CA ILE A 36 4.12 -9.74 0.19
C ILE A 36 2.63 -10.04 -0.05
N LEU A 37 2.08 -11.09 0.57
CA LEU A 37 0.65 -11.40 0.51
C LEU A 37 -0.18 -10.28 1.14
N SER A 38 0.18 -9.88 2.36
CA SER A 38 -0.48 -8.77 3.07
C SER A 38 -0.30 -7.45 2.34
N TRP A 39 0.88 -7.22 1.76
CA TRP A 39 1.19 -6.02 0.99
C TRP A 39 0.33 -5.93 -0.27
N ARG A 40 0.18 -7.03 -1.02
CA ARG A 40 -0.69 -7.08 -2.20
C ARG A 40 -2.15 -6.80 -1.84
N GLN A 41 -2.66 -7.41 -0.78
CA GLN A 41 -4.01 -7.13 -0.30
C GLN A 41 -4.18 -5.66 0.08
N TRP A 42 -3.18 -5.06 0.72
CA TRP A 42 -3.19 -3.65 1.08
C TRP A 42 -3.18 -2.75 -0.14
N TRP A 43 -2.36 -3.07 -1.15
CA TRP A 43 -2.31 -2.33 -2.41
C TRP A 43 -3.60 -2.43 -3.21
N VAL A 44 -4.20 -3.63 -3.30
CA VAL A 44 -5.50 -3.86 -3.94
C VAL A 44 -6.59 -3.04 -3.27
N ALA A 45 -6.62 -3.00 -1.93
CA ALA A 45 -7.59 -2.24 -1.17
C ALA A 45 -7.50 -0.70 -1.37
N MET A 46 -6.35 -0.19 -1.84
CA MET A 46 -6.20 1.23 -2.16
C MET A 46 -6.62 1.57 -3.59
N GLN A 47 -6.73 0.57 -4.47
CA GLN A 47 -6.96 0.86 -5.87
C GLN A 47 -8.34 1.45 -6.09
N PRO A 48 -8.47 2.30 -7.14
CA PRO A 48 -9.77 2.70 -7.64
C PRO A 48 -10.65 1.49 -7.97
N GLU A 49 -11.96 1.62 -7.77
CA GLU A 49 -12.92 0.53 -7.92
C GLU A 49 -12.84 -0.12 -9.31
N CYS A 50 -12.70 0.69 -10.36
CA CYS A 50 -12.56 0.25 -11.75
C CYS A 50 -11.34 -0.65 -12.00
N ARG A 51 -10.31 -0.60 -11.16
CA ARG A 51 -9.11 -1.45 -11.27
C ARG A 51 -9.21 -2.72 -10.43
N SER A 52 -10.07 -2.73 -9.42
CA SER A 52 -10.13 -3.78 -8.41
C SER A 52 -11.23 -4.81 -8.63
N ASN A 53 -12.25 -4.52 -9.48
CA ASN A 53 -13.32 -5.43 -9.97
C ASN A 53 -13.68 -6.59 -9.02
N GLY A 54 -13.82 -6.33 -7.71
CA GLY A 54 -14.25 -7.34 -6.74
C GLY A 54 -13.23 -8.43 -6.37
N THR A 55 -11.93 -8.11 -6.23
CA THR A 55 -10.87 -8.97 -5.65
C THR A 55 -10.32 -10.07 -6.57
N SER A 56 -9.24 -9.76 -7.31
CA SER A 56 -8.08 -10.66 -7.35
C SER A 56 -6.84 -9.87 -7.80
N TRP A 57 -5.70 -10.20 -7.22
CA TRP A 57 -4.41 -9.82 -7.77
C TRP A 57 -4.12 -10.77 -8.96
N PRO A 58 -3.63 -10.30 -10.11
CA PRO A 58 -3.21 -8.93 -10.41
C PRO A 58 -4.37 -7.98 -10.72
N LEU A 59 -4.12 -6.69 -10.53
CA LEU A 59 -5.08 -5.63 -10.84
C LEU A 59 -5.38 -5.54 -12.33
N SER A 60 -6.60 -5.14 -12.69
CA SER A 60 -6.95 -4.91 -14.09
C SER A 60 -6.09 -3.78 -14.67
N HIS A 61 -5.72 -3.96 -15.95
CA HIS A 61 -5.09 -2.94 -16.77
C HIS A 61 -6.11 -2.23 -17.67
N ASP A 62 -7.35 -2.73 -17.71
CA ASP A 62 -8.43 -2.09 -18.45
C ASP A 62 -8.82 -0.81 -17.72
N LEU A 63 -8.65 0.33 -18.40
CA LEU A 63 -9.01 1.64 -17.88
C LEU A 63 -10.36 2.04 -18.49
N PRO A 64 -11.30 2.57 -17.69
CA PRO A 64 -12.52 3.14 -18.22
C PRO A 64 -12.22 4.38 -19.06
N ASP A 65 -13.02 4.59 -20.12
CA ASP A 65 -12.88 5.72 -21.05
C ASP A 65 -13.05 7.09 -20.36
N ASP A 66 -13.85 7.13 -19.29
CA ASP A 66 -14.17 8.35 -18.53
C ASP A 66 -13.08 8.75 -17.51
N GLY A 67 -11.98 8.00 -17.46
CA GLY A 67 -10.87 8.24 -16.55
C GLY A 67 -11.04 7.58 -15.17
N VAL A 68 -10.00 7.68 -14.33
CA VAL A 68 -9.91 6.97 -13.06
C VAL A 68 -9.71 7.95 -11.91
N ASP A 69 -10.54 7.83 -10.87
CA ASP A 69 -10.39 8.62 -9.65
C ASP A 69 -9.27 8.05 -8.76
N TRP A 70 -8.17 8.80 -8.66
CA TRP A 70 -6.99 8.47 -7.85
C TRP A 70 -6.95 9.19 -6.50
N THR A 71 -8.03 9.85 -6.08
CA THR A 71 -8.04 10.70 -4.89
C THR A 71 -7.62 9.95 -3.61
N THR A 72 -7.86 8.64 -3.53
CA THR A 72 -7.44 7.79 -2.40
C THR A 72 -5.93 7.56 -2.32
N LEU A 73 -5.22 7.72 -3.43
CA LEU A 73 -3.77 7.52 -3.57
C LEU A 73 -3.00 8.84 -3.72
N SER A 74 -3.69 9.96 -3.97
CA SER A 74 -3.09 11.29 -4.14
C SER A 74 -2.62 11.94 -2.83
N TYR A 75 -2.77 11.25 -1.69
CA TYR A 75 -2.26 11.73 -0.40
C TYR A 75 -0.73 11.82 -0.42
N SER A 76 -0.22 13.02 -0.11
CA SER A 76 1.21 13.30 0.02
C SER A 76 1.72 13.08 1.45
N GLY A 77 3.05 13.05 1.61
CA GLY A 77 3.70 12.96 2.91
C GLY A 77 3.89 11.53 3.45
N PRO A 78 4.33 11.39 4.72
CA PRO A 78 4.82 10.12 5.28
C PRO A 78 3.78 8.99 5.41
N ASN A 79 2.49 9.31 5.32
CA ASN A 79 1.39 8.33 5.36
C ASN A 79 0.69 8.18 3.99
N GLY A 80 1.23 8.83 2.97
CA GLY A 80 0.72 8.86 1.60
C GLY A 80 1.41 7.86 0.69
N PHE A 81 1.37 8.09 -0.62
CA PHE A 81 1.92 7.18 -1.63
C PHE A 81 3.40 6.81 -1.44
N PHE A 82 4.20 7.73 -0.87
CA PHE A 82 5.59 7.47 -0.50
C PHE A 82 5.75 6.21 0.37
N LEU A 83 4.82 5.96 1.30
CA LEU A 83 4.87 4.79 2.18
C LEU A 83 4.75 3.47 1.39
N VAL A 84 3.93 3.47 0.35
CA VAL A 84 3.73 2.30 -0.53
C VAL A 84 5.05 1.96 -1.22
N VAL A 85 5.65 2.94 -1.90
CA VAL A 85 6.92 2.78 -2.63
C VAL A 85 8.06 2.40 -1.69
N LEU A 86 8.17 3.07 -0.53
CA LEU A 86 9.19 2.75 0.47
C LEU A 86 9.08 1.31 0.96
N SER A 87 7.86 0.84 1.25
CA SER A 87 7.64 -0.51 1.76
C SER A 87 7.91 -1.63 0.75
N LEU A 88 7.83 -1.33 -0.56
CA LEU A 88 8.28 -2.25 -1.62
C LEU A 88 9.79 -2.44 -1.62
N GLY A 89 10.57 -1.45 -1.20
CA GLY A 89 12.03 -1.55 -1.17
C GLY A 89 12.60 -2.32 0.03
N TRP A 90 11.75 -2.81 0.93
CA TRP A 90 12.19 -3.58 2.10
C TRP A 90 12.37 -5.08 1.85
N TRP A 91 11.82 -5.56 0.72
CA TRP A 91 11.85 -6.96 0.30
C TRP A 91 12.11 -7.03 -1.21
#